data_AF-A0A9W4Z7Y0-F1
#
_entry.id   AF-A0A9W4Z7Y0-F1
#
_cell.length_a   1.000
_cell.length_b   1.000
_cell.length_c   1.000
_cell.angle_alpha   90.00
_cell.angle_beta   90.00
_cell.angle_gamma   90.00
#
_symmetry.space_group_name_H-M   'P 1'
#
loop_
_entity.id
_entity.type
_entity.pdbx_description
1 polymer ?
#
loop_
_entity_poly.entity_id
_entity_poly.type
_entity_poly.pdbx_seq_one_letter_code
_entity_poly.pdbx_strand_id
1 'polypeptide(L)' 'MAVIDVDQIEAIGVEGKNLKLLIIDYLDWEYEDMHLDVLQEKINNYLVYIEDKQYFKDYGDNFEKK' A
#
# COMPACT_ATOMS: atom_id res chain seq x y z
N MET A 1 11.83 -3.57 -5.51
CA MET A 1 10.66 -2.68 -5.41
C MET A 1 11.07 -1.61 -4.45
N ALA A 2 10.97 -0.35 -4.86
CA ALA A 2 11.43 0.80 -4.10
C ALA A 2 10.27 1.57 -3.49
N VAL A 3 10.51 2.24 -2.35
CA VAL A 3 9.51 3.15 -1.79
C VAL A 3 9.20 4.32 -2.75
N ILE A 4 10.10 4.62 -3.70
CA ILE A 4 9.87 5.59 -4.77
C ILE A 4 8.93 5.09 -5.88
N ASP A 5 8.64 3.78 -5.93
CA ASP A 5 7.62 3.24 -6.83
C ASP A 5 6.24 3.46 -6.21
N VAL A 6 5.76 4.71 -6.26
CA VAL A 6 4.58 5.18 -5.52
C VAL A 6 3.27 4.55 -6.00
N ASP A 7 3.20 4.12 -7.27
CA ASP A 7 2.00 3.53 -7.88
C ASP A 7 1.86 2.01 -7.63
N GLN A 8 2.78 1.40 -6.89
CA GLN A 8 2.76 -0.04 -6.62
C GLN A 8 2.37 -0.38 -5.18
N ILE A 9 1.40 -1.28 -5.06
CA ILE A 9 1.10 -1.99 -3.80
C ILE A 9 2.20 -3.02 -3.57
N GLU A 10 2.92 -2.92 -2.45
CA GLU A 10 4.09 -3.75 -2.19
C GLU A 10 3.73 -5.11 -1.65
N ALA A 11 2.87 -5.13 -0.63
CA ALA A 11 2.23 -6.34 -0.17
C ALA A 11 0.83 -6.04 0.33
N ILE A 12 -0.06 -6.98 0.04
CA ILE A 12 -1.45 -6.97 0.46
C ILE A 12 -1.80 -8.36 0.97
N GLY A 13 -2.60 -8.41 2.02
CA GLY A 13 -3.05 -9.66 2.61
C GLY A 13 -4.28 -9.46 3.47
N VAL A 14 -4.83 -10.57 3.94
CA VAL A 14 -5.98 -10.56 4.86
C VAL A 14 -5.57 -11.25 6.15
N GLU A 15 -5.92 -10.63 7.27
CA GLU A 15 -5.89 -11.27 8.57
C GLU A 15 -7.28 -11.18 9.22
N GLY A 16 -7.94 -12.32 9.37
CA GLY A 16 -9.32 -12.38 9.84
C GLY A 16 -10.28 -11.73 8.83
N LYS A 17 -10.87 -10.59 9.19
CA LYS A 17 -11.78 -9.79 8.34
C LYS A 17 -11.19 -8.42 7.98
N ASN A 18 -9.88 -8.26 8.10
CA ASN A 18 -9.19 -7.00 7.80
C ASN A 18 -8.26 -7.19 6.60
N LEU A 19 -8.40 -6.31 5.61
CA LEU A 19 -7.41 -6.13 4.56
C LEU A 19 -6.22 -5.36 5.15
N LYS A 20 -5.01 -5.90 5.01
CA LYS A 20 -3.76 -5.29 5.43
C LYS A 20 -2.93 -4.96 4.20
N LEU A 21 -2.44 -3.73 4.15
CA LEU A 21 -1.47 -3.27 3.17
C LEU A 21 -0.18 -2.92 3.90
N LEU A 22 0.96 -3.21 3.28
CA LEU A 22 2.28 -2.95 3.84
C LEU A 22 3.01 -1.94 2.95
N ILE A 23 3.64 -0.95 3.59
CA ILE A 23 4.61 -0.06 2.97
C ILE A 23 5.99 -0.38 3.58
N ILE A 24 7.01 -0.55 2.73
CA ILE A 24 8.39 -0.85 3.09
C ILE A 24 9.26 0.31 2.61
N ASP A 25 9.75 1.11 3.56
CA ASP A 25 10.82 2.07 3.30
C ASP A 25 12.17 1.47 3.75
N TYR A 26 13.06 1.27 2.79
CA TYR A 26 14.43 0.79 3.02
C TYR A 26 15.48 1.83 2.62
N LEU A 27 15.07 3.02 2.20
CA LEU A 27 15.99 4.09 1.84
C LEU A 27 16.71 4.60 3.10
N ASP A 28 17.91 5.13 2.91
CA ASP A 28 18.65 5.77 3.99
C ASP A 28 18.04 7.14 4.29
N TRP A 29 17.67 7.39 5.54
CA TRP A 29 16.94 8.58 6.01
C TRP A 29 17.82 9.85 6.07
N GLU A 30 18.92 9.88 5.34
CA GLU A 30 19.79 11.05 5.21
C GLU A 30 19.03 12.27 4.65
N TYR A 31 18.00 12.04 3.82
CA TYR A 31 17.15 13.08 3.21
C TYR A 31 15.69 12.96 3.67
N GLU A 32 15.45 13.06 4.97
CA GLU A 32 14.13 12.87 5.62
C GLU A 32 12.95 13.53 4.89
N ASP A 33 13.06 14.79 4.48
CA ASP A 33 11.98 15.51 3.79
C ASP A 33 11.51 14.78 2.52
N MET A 34 12.45 14.24 1.73
CA MET A 34 12.15 13.46 0.54
C MET A 34 11.37 12.19 0.88
N HIS A 35 11.74 11.51 1.98
CA HIS A 35 11.07 10.30 2.39
C HIS A 35 9.64 10.58 2.82
N LEU A 36 9.42 11.65 3.57
CA LEU A 36 8.09 12.05 4.01
C LEU A 36 7.19 12.36 2.82
N ASP A 37 7.71 13.06 1.80
CA ASP A 37 6.97 13.34 0.56
C ASP A 37 6.57 12.03 -0.16
N VAL A 38 7.52 11.11 -0.32
CA VAL A 38 7.29 9.82 -0.99
C VAL A 38 6.32 8.93 -0.21
N LEU A 39 6.44 8.86 1.11
CA LEU A 39 5.53 8.11 1.97
C LEU A 39 4.11 8.67 1.93
N GLN A 40 3.97 10.00 1.92
CA GLN A 40 2.67 10.65 1.77
C GLN A 40 2.02 10.29 0.43
N GLU A 41 2.78 10.32 -0.67
CA GLU A 41 2.29 9.94 -1.99
C GLU A 41 1.86 8.47 -2.04
N LYS A 42 2.65 7.55 -1.46
CA LYS A 42 2.26 6.14 -1.33
C LYS A 42 0.96 5.93 -0.56
N ILE A 43 0.82 6.60 0.60
CA ILE A 43 -0.40 6.48 1.41
C ILE A 43 -1.61 6.95 0.58
N ASN A 44 -1.50 8.07 -0.13
CA ASN A 44 -2.57 8.57 -0.98
C ASN A 44 -2.93 7.58 -2.08
N ASN A 45 -1.95 6.97 -2.75
CA ASN A 45 -2.20 5.96 -3.77
C ASN A 45 -2.86 4.70 -3.21
N TYR A 46 -2.49 4.27 -2.00
CA TYR A 46 -3.11 3.12 -1.33
C TYR A 46 -4.57 3.43 -0.96
N LEU A 47 -4.88 4.67 -0.57
CA LEU A 47 -6.26 5.12 -0.35
C LEU A 47 -7.07 5.04 -1.64
N VAL A 48 -6.56 5.57 -2.76
CA VAL A 48 -7.22 5.49 -4.07
C VAL A 48 -7.47 4.03 -4.47
N TYR A 49 -6.48 3.14 -4.29
CA TYR A 49 -6.62 1.71 -4.56
C TYR A 49 -7.77 1.05 -3.77
N ILE A 50 -7.93 1.43 -2.50
CA ILE A 50 -9.01 0.94 -1.63
C ILE A 50 -10.36 1.54 -2.04
N GLU A 51 -10.42 2.85 -2.31
CA GLU A 51 -11.65 3.54 -2.73
C GLU A 51 -12.22 3.00 -4.04
N ASP A 52 -11.33 2.74 -5.00
CA ASP A 52 -11.66 2.12 -6.29
C ASP A 52 -11.96 0.62 -6.19
N LYS A 53 -11.85 0.04 -4.98
CA LYS A 53 -12.03 -1.39 -4.70
C LYS A 53 -11.19 -2.29 -5.59
N GLN A 54 -9.97 -1.88 -5.93
CA GLN A 54 -9.11 -2.63 -6.84
C GLN A 54 -8.73 -4.01 -6.27
N TYR A 55 -8.71 -4.17 -4.94
CA TYR A 55 -8.53 -5.44 -4.23
C TYR A 55 -9.65 -6.46 -4.46
N PHE A 56 -10.81 -6.03 -4.96
CA PHE A 56 -12.01 -6.87 -5.04
C PHE A 56 -11.81 -8.11 -5.91
N LYS A 57 -11.01 -8.00 -6.98
CA LYS A 57 -10.72 -9.13 -7.86
C LYS A 57 -10.04 -10.29 -7.13
N ASP A 58 -9.18 -9.97 -6.18
CA ASP A 58 -8.31 -10.92 -5.48
C ASP A 58 -8.89 -11.36 -4.12
N TYR A 59 -9.62 -10.48 -3.43
CA TYR A 59 -10.07 -10.69 -2.04
C TYR A 59 -11.60 -10.63 -1.83
N GLY A 60 -12.39 -10.20 -2.83
CA GLY A 60 -13.84 -10.07 -2.72
C GLY A 60 -14.33 -9.07 -1.66
N ASP A 61 -15.64 -9.06 -1.38
CA ASP A 61 -16.27 -8.14 -0.42
C ASP A 61 -16.00 -8.50 1.05
N ASN A 62 -15.80 -9.78 1.34
CA ASN A 62 -15.62 -10.27 2.72
C ASN A 62 -14.16 -10.38 3.13
N PHE A 63 -13.24 -9.93 2.27
CA PHE A 63 -11.81 -10.16 2.42
C PHE A 63 -11.48 -11.66 2.58
N GLU A 64 -12.32 -12.54 2.06
CA GLU A 64 -12.03 -13.97 2.04
C GLU A 64 -11.12 -14.21 0.85
N LYS A 65 -9.85 -14.52 1.14
CA LYS A 65 -8.86 -14.85 0.12
C LYS A 65 -9.46 -15.94 -0.78
N LYS A 66 -9.62 -15.63 -2.07
CA LYS A 66 -10.12 -16.63 -3.06
C LYS A 66 -9.11 -17.76 -3.26
#